data_AF-A0A0L0C4S0-F1
#
_entry.id   AF-A0A0L0C4S0-F1
#
_cell.length_a   1.000
_cell.length_b   1.000
_cell.length_c   1.000
_cell.angle_alpha   90.00
_cell.angle_beta   90.00
_cell.angle_gamma   90.00
#
_symmetry.space_group_name_H-M   'P 1'
#
loop_
_entity.id
_entity.type
_entity.pdbx_description
1 polymer ?
#
loop_
_entity_poly.entity_id
_entity_poly.type
_entity_poly.pdbx_seq_one_letter_code
_entity_poly.pdbx_strand_id
1 'polypeptide(L)'
;MKFEELKVEQLKRGLSKLELPTAGNKAELQKRLIDEFKRRDIDIGTYEFEYKDETEICTRLTTSNMDLNTMFAGMLEKFADVQETSKANNEKLLTKFKVEVQETSKAKFAKFKTEVQKTSKINNEKLLAEFKAEVQETSKANFAKFKTEIQEMFKIINNRVDGIDRKVADLETNIDKKVADLKTNIYKKEWYELFQKPLVE
;
A
#
# COMPACT_ATOMS: atom_id res chain seq x y z
N MET A 1 24.35 -4.88 85.75
CA MET A 1 24.13 -3.74 84.83
C MET A 1 22.70 -3.27 85.04
N LYS A 2 22.43 -1.98 85.23
CA LYS A 2 21.04 -1.52 85.45
C LYS A 2 20.24 -1.63 84.15
N PHE A 3 18.95 -1.93 84.22
CA PHE A 3 18.09 -2.16 83.05
C PHE A 3 18.04 -0.92 82.12
N GLU A 4 18.09 0.28 82.70
CA GLU A 4 18.08 1.55 82.00
C GLU A 4 19.34 1.75 81.13
N GLU A 5 20.46 1.14 81.54
CA GLU A 5 21.78 1.26 80.91
C GLU A 5 21.98 0.30 79.73
N LEU A 6 21.06 -0.64 79.51
CA LEU A 6 21.16 -1.62 78.42
C LEU A 6 21.20 -0.93 77.04
N LYS A 7 22.08 -1.41 76.16
CA LYS A 7 22.16 -0.98 74.76
C LYS A 7 21.03 -1.63 73.95
N VAL A 8 20.68 -1.02 72.81
CA VAL A 8 19.61 -1.51 71.90
C VAL A 8 19.79 -2.98 71.54
N GLU A 9 21.02 -3.42 71.25
CA GLU A 9 21.26 -4.81 70.87
C GLU A 9 21.06 -5.81 72.03
N GLN A 10 21.37 -5.40 73.27
CA GLN A 10 21.08 -6.21 74.45
C GLN A 10 19.56 -6.33 74.68
N LEU A 11 18.82 -5.24 74.48
CA LEU A 11 17.36 -5.23 74.59
C LEU A 11 16.72 -6.11 73.50
N LYS A 12 17.19 -6.02 72.25
CA LYS A 12 16.71 -6.88 71.15
C LYS A 12 17.02 -8.36 71.43
N ARG A 13 18.20 -8.68 71.96
CA ARG A 13 18.56 -10.06 72.31
C ARG A 13 17.67 -10.58 73.45
N GLY A 14 17.40 -9.77 74.48
CA GLY A 14 16.47 -10.11 75.56
C GLY A 14 15.04 -10.35 75.05
N LEU A 15 14.54 -9.47 74.17
CA LEU A 15 13.24 -9.64 73.51
C LEU A 15 13.21 -10.90 72.65
N SER A 16 14.27 -11.18 71.88
CA SER A 16 14.36 -12.38 71.05
C SER A 16 14.37 -13.67 71.88
N LYS A 17 15.02 -13.68 73.06
CA LYS A 17 14.96 -14.82 74.01
C LYS A 17 13.56 -15.06 74.55
N LEU A 18 12.75 -14.00 74.63
CA LEU A 18 11.34 -14.05 75.04
C LEU A 18 10.38 -14.19 73.84
N GLU A 19 10.92 -14.38 72.63
CA GLU A 19 10.17 -14.47 71.37
C GLU A 19 9.28 -13.24 71.07
N LEU A 20 9.72 -12.07 71.53
CA LEU A 20 9.03 -10.80 71.32
C LEU A 20 9.61 -10.01 70.14
N PRO A 21 8.79 -9.15 69.49
CA PRO A 21 9.24 -8.29 68.39
C PRO A 21 10.42 -7.40 68.80
N THR A 22 11.48 -7.42 68.00
CA THR A 22 12.75 -6.68 68.23
C THR A 22 12.84 -5.35 67.46
N ALA A 23 11.82 -5.00 66.68
CA ALA A 23 11.74 -3.74 65.94
C ALA A 23 11.29 -2.59 66.84
N GLY A 24 11.88 -1.41 66.72
CA GLY A 24 11.50 -0.21 67.48
C GLY A 24 12.69 0.53 68.07
N ASN A 25 12.42 1.72 68.60
CA ASN A 25 13.44 2.53 69.27
C ASN A 25 13.76 1.98 70.68
N LYS A 26 14.84 2.45 71.30
CA LYS A 26 15.31 1.94 72.61
C LYS A 26 14.20 1.94 73.69
N ALA A 27 13.43 3.02 73.77
CA ALA A 27 12.37 3.18 74.77
C ALA A 27 11.22 2.18 74.55
N GLU A 28 10.83 1.94 73.31
CA GLU A 28 9.80 0.94 72.98
C GLU A 28 10.25 -0.49 73.31
N LEU A 29 11.53 -0.81 73.06
CA LEU A 29 12.10 -2.11 73.40
C LEU A 29 12.19 -2.30 74.93
N GLN A 30 12.60 -1.26 75.66
CA GLN A 30 12.62 -1.26 77.12
C GLN A 30 11.22 -1.43 77.70
N LYS A 31 10.23 -0.69 77.18
CA LYS A 31 8.84 -0.80 77.61
C LYS A 31 8.29 -2.20 77.39
N ARG A 32 8.53 -2.80 76.21
CA ARG A 32 8.09 -4.18 75.91
C ARG A 32 8.69 -5.21 76.86
N LEU A 33 9.97 -5.07 77.21
CA LEU A 33 10.60 -5.92 78.22
C LEU A 33 9.94 -5.71 79.58
N ILE A 34 9.77 -4.47 80.05
CA ILE A 34 9.10 -4.18 81.34
C ILE A 34 7.70 -4.78 81.39
N ASP A 35 6.90 -4.60 80.35
CA ASP A 35 5.52 -5.10 80.28
C ASP A 35 5.48 -6.63 80.32
N GLU A 36 6.41 -7.31 79.62
CA GLU A 36 6.49 -8.77 79.63
C GLU A 36 6.98 -9.33 80.97
N PHE A 37 7.96 -8.67 81.60
CA PHE A 37 8.45 -9.06 82.92
C PHE A 37 7.36 -8.90 83.98
N LYS A 38 6.59 -7.80 83.95
CA LYS A 38 5.40 -7.62 84.80
C LYS A 38 4.34 -8.69 84.55
N ARG A 39 4.09 -9.05 83.29
CA ARG A 39 3.12 -10.11 82.93
C ARG A 39 3.50 -11.47 83.51
N ARG A 40 4.80 -11.74 83.64
CA ARG A 40 5.33 -12.99 84.21
C ARG A 40 5.59 -12.93 85.71
N ASP A 41 5.26 -11.80 86.36
CA ASP A 41 5.53 -11.53 87.78
C ASP A 41 7.02 -11.70 88.14
N ILE A 42 7.91 -11.25 87.25
CA ILE A 42 9.37 -11.29 87.44
C ILE A 42 9.87 -9.87 87.72
N ASP A 43 10.61 -9.68 88.82
CA ASP A 43 11.27 -8.42 89.11
C ASP A 43 12.46 -8.21 88.15
N ILE A 44 12.32 -7.25 87.25
CA ILE A 44 13.32 -6.88 86.25
C ILE A 44 14.64 -6.40 86.87
N GLY A 45 14.59 -5.88 88.11
CA GLY A 45 15.79 -5.48 88.85
C GLY A 45 16.69 -6.65 89.23
N THR A 46 16.15 -7.88 89.25
CA THR A 46 16.87 -9.11 89.59
C THR A 46 17.30 -9.92 88.38
N TYR A 47 16.88 -9.54 87.17
CA TYR A 47 17.15 -10.32 85.96
C TYR A 47 18.55 -10.06 85.42
N GLU A 48 19.36 -11.11 85.34
CA GLU A 48 20.75 -11.05 84.87
C GLU A 48 20.83 -11.22 83.34
N PHE A 49 21.17 -10.14 82.63
CA PHE A 49 21.37 -10.18 81.18
C PHE A 49 22.74 -10.77 80.85
N GLU A 50 22.80 -12.07 80.53
CA GLU A 50 24.03 -12.73 80.08
C GLU A 50 24.61 -12.06 78.81
N TYR A 51 25.81 -11.47 78.94
CA TYR A 51 26.61 -10.99 77.83
C TYR A 51 27.59 -12.09 77.42
N LYS A 52 27.23 -12.90 76.40
CA LYS A 52 28.22 -13.68 75.66
C LYS A 52 28.74 -12.82 74.52
N ASP A 53 30.04 -12.57 74.56
CA ASP A 53 30.82 -11.91 73.52
C ASP A 53 30.91 -12.88 72.34
N GLU A 54 30.17 -12.62 71.26
CA GLU A 54 30.03 -13.52 70.09
C GLU A 54 31.27 -13.50 69.16
N THR A 55 32.38 -12.95 69.63
CA THR A 55 33.62 -12.76 68.85
C THR A 55 34.38 -14.06 68.55
N GLU A 56 34.04 -15.19 69.19
CA GLU A 56 34.81 -16.44 69.08
C GLU A 56 34.35 -17.41 67.96
N ILE A 57 33.21 -17.17 67.29
CA ILE A 57 32.72 -18.06 66.20
C ILE A 57 33.39 -17.75 64.85
N CYS A 58 34.16 -16.66 64.75
CA CYS A 58 34.69 -16.16 63.48
C CYS A 58 35.86 -16.99 62.89
N THR A 59 36.56 -17.80 63.68
CA THR A 59 37.84 -18.41 63.24
C THR A 59 37.74 -19.81 62.64
N ARG A 60 36.61 -20.53 62.77
CA ARG A 60 36.43 -21.88 62.18
C ARG A 60 35.78 -21.90 60.78
N LEU A 61 35.24 -20.79 60.29
CA LEU A 61 34.58 -20.72 58.97
C LEU A 61 35.55 -20.52 57.78
N THR A 62 36.78 -20.12 58.05
CA THR A 62 37.74 -19.70 57.01
C THR A 62 38.26 -20.85 56.15
N THR A 63 38.27 -22.10 56.64
CA THR A 63 38.72 -23.28 55.89
C THR A 63 37.65 -23.89 54.98
N SER A 64 36.36 -23.54 55.19
CA SER A 64 35.22 -23.94 54.33
C SER A 64 34.96 -22.94 53.19
N ASN A 65 35.40 -21.68 53.34
CA ASN A 65 35.15 -20.60 52.37
C ASN A 65 35.89 -20.74 51.03
N MET A 66 36.96 -21.53 50.94
CA MET A 66 37.66 -21.77 49.66
C MET A 66 36.81 -22.59 48.67
N ASP A 67 35.90 -23.43 49.17
CA ASP A 67 35.00 -24.25 48.35
C ASP A 67 33.88 -23.41 47.70
N LEU A 68 33.27 -22.51 48.49
CA LEU A 68 32.21 -21.60 48.03
C LEU A 68 32.68 -20.63 46.93
N ASN A 69 33.85 -20.00 47.10
CA ASN A 69 34.37 -19.07 46.09
C ASN A 69 34.65 -19.76 44.75
N THR A 70 35.16 -21.00 44.80
CA THR A 70 35.40 -21.82 43.61
C THR A 70 34.08 -22.20 42.92
N MET A 71 33.07 -22.56 43.71
CA MET A 71 31.73 -22.88 43.20
C MET A 71 31.07 -21.66 42.54
N PHE A 72 31.16 -20.47 43.15
CA PHE A 72 30.66 -19.21 42.58
C PHE A 72 31.37 -18.85 41.28
N ALA A 73 32.71 -18.99 41.21
CA ALA A 73 33.47 -18.73 40.00
C ALA A 73 33.03 -19.64 38.83
N GLY A 74 32.91 -20.95 39.09
CA GLY A 74 32.44 -21.90 38.07
C GLY A 74 30.98 -21.66 37.64
N MET A 75 30.14 -21.11 38.53
CA MET A 75 28.77 -20.73 38.19
C MET A 75 28.72 -19.49 37.28
N LEU A 76 29.56 -18.49 37.55
CA LEU A 76 29.69 -17.29 36.70
C LEU A 76 30.24 -17.63 35.32
N GLU A 77 31.23 -18.52 35.23
CA GLU A 77 31.78 -19.00 33.96
C GLU A 77 30.71 -19.68 33.11
N LYS A 78 29.95 -20.62 33.69
CA LYS A 78 28.81 -21.25 33.00
C LYS A 78 27.74 -20.23 32.57
N PHE A 79 27.53 -19.19 33.37
CA PHE A 79 26.56 -18.15 33.02
C PHE A 79 27.04 -17.32 31.82
N ALA A 80 28.35 -17.03 31.74
CA ALA A 80 28.96 -16.37 30.59
C ALA A 80 28.83 -17.22 29.33
N ASP A 81 29.10 -18.53 29.41
CA ASP A 81 28.93 -19.47 28.28
C ASP A 81 27.48 -19.52 27.79
N VAL A 82 26.52 -19.60 28.71
CA VAL A 82 25.08 -19.56 28.37
C VAL A 82 24.72 -18.23 27.71
N GLN A 83 25.25 -17.12 28.19
CA GLN A 83 24.99 -15.81 27.59
C GLN A 83 25.56 -15.72 26.17
N GLU A 84 26.80 -16.15 25.96
CA GLU A 84 27.46 -16.11 24.65
C GLU A 84 26.77 -17.03 23.64
N THR A 85 26.44 -18.26 24.04
CA THR A 85 25.68 -19.20 23.20
C THR A 85 24.28 -18.68 22.87
N SER A 86 23.58 -18.04 23.82
CA SER A 86 22.28 -17.42 23.56
C SER A 86 22.37 -16.27 22.55
N LYS A 87 23.42 -15.45 22.64
CA LYS A 87 23.67 -14.34 21.73
C LYS A 87 23.94 -14.85 20.32
N ALA A 88 24.82 -15.85 20.18
CA ALA A 88 25.14 -16.47 18.89
C ALA A 88 23.90 -17.12 18.25
N ASN A 89 23.08 -17.82 19.04
CA ASN A 89 21.84 -18.42 18.55
C ASN A 89 20.83 -17.37 18.07
N ASN A 90 20.68 -16.27 18.80
CA ASN A 90 19.79 -15.16 18.41
C ASN A 90 20.27 -14.47 17.12
N GLU A 91 21.58 -14.28 16.96
CA GLU A 91 22.16 -13.71 15.74
C GLU A 91 21.94 -14.64 14.52
N LYS A 92 22.10 -15.95 14.71
CA LYS A 92 21.79 -16.95 13.68
C LYS A 92 20.31 -16.99 13.31
N LEU A 93 19.40 -16.86 14.28
CA LEU A 93 17.97 -16.77 14.02
C LEU A 93 17.61 -15.48 13.28
N LEU A 94 18.18 -14.34 13.68
CA LEU A 94 17.94 -13.05 13.04
C LEU A 94 18.41 -13.03 11.58
N THR A 95 19.59 -13.60 11.30
CA THR A 95 20.11 -13.70 9.93
C THR A 95 19.23 -14.60 9.07
N LYS A 96 18.82 -15.78 9.57
CA LYS A 96 17.88 -16.67 8.87
C LYS A 96 16.55 -15.98 8.58
N PHE A 97 15.98 -15.30 9.58
CA PHE A 97 14.72 -14.56 9.42
C PHE A 97 14.82 -13.45 8.37
N LYS A 98 15.92 -12.67 8.38
CA LYS A 98 16.16 -11.63 7.35
C LYS A 98 16.20 -12.21 5.93
N VAL A 99 16.89 -13.33 5.75
CA VAL A 99 16.96 -14.01 4.44
C VAL A 99 15.57 -14.49 4.01
N GLU A 100 14.84 -15.18 4.89
CA GLU A 100 13.50 -15.70 4.59
C GLU A 100 12.50 -14.59 4.23
N VAL A 101 12.51 -13.47 4.98
CA VAL A 101 11.68 -12.30 4.66
C VAL A 101 12.09 -11.67 3.32
N GLN A 102 13.39 -11.57 3.05
CA GLN A 102 13.89 -11.01 1.80
C GLN A 102 13.53 -11.88 0.58
N GLU A 103 13.66 -13.20 0.69
CA GLU A 103 13.30 -14.14 -0.37
C GLU A 103 11.80 -14.16 -0.61
N THR A 104 11.01 -14.23 0.47
CA THR A 104 9.54 -14.21 0.38
C THR A 104 9.03 -12.91 -0.23
N SER A 105 9.61 -11.76 0.15
CA SER A 105 9.22 -10.46 -0.42
C SER A 105 9.63 -10.34 -1.89
N LYS A 106 10.84 -10.78 -2.27
CA LYS A 106 11.27 -10.85 -3.68
C LYS A 106 10.33 -11.72 -4.52
N ALA A 107 9.96 -12.90 -4.03
CA ALA A 107 9.05 -13.80 -4.73
C ALA A 107 7.65 -13.19 -4.90
N LYS A 108 7.09 -12.59 -3.85
CA LYS A 108 5.80 -11.88 -3.90
C LYS A 108 5.84 -10.71 -4.90
N PHE A 109 6.91 -9.92 -4.89
CA PHE A 109 7.07 -8.80 -5.81
C PHE A 109 7.17 -9.26 -7.27
N ALA A 110 7.94 -10.32 -7.55
CA ALA A 110 8.04 -10.90 -8.89
C ALA A 110 6.68 -11.41 -9.41
N LYS A 111 5.91 -12.08 -8.54
CA LYS A 111 4.56 -12.54 -8.86
C LYS A 111 3.63 -11.36 -9.17
N PHE A 112 3.63 -10.34 -8.31
CA PHE A 112 2.83 -9.13 -8.49
C PHE A 112 3.17 -8.41 -9.81
N LYS A 113 4.46 -8.21 -10.10
CA LYS A 113 4.92 -7.58 -11.36
C LYS A 113 4.41 -8.34 -12.59
N THR A 114 4.49 -9.67 -12.56
CA THR A 114 4.05 -10.53 -13.66
C THR A 114 2.54 -10.44 -13.86
N GLU A 115 1.76 -10.41 -12.78
CA GLU A 115 0.31 -10.29 -12.83
C GLU A 115 -0.14 -8.94 -13.37
N VAL A 116 0.46 -7.84 -12.90
CA VAL A 116 0.21 -6.48 -13.41
C VAL A 116 0.55 -6.37 -14.90
N GLN A 117 1.68 -6.94 -15.33
CA GLN A 117 2.08 -6.94 -16.74
C GLN A 117 1.11 -7.75 -17.61
N LYS A 118 0.63 -8.90 -17.14
CA LYS A 118 -0.34 -9.73 -17.85
C LYS A 118 -1.68 -9.00 -18.00
N THR A 119 -2.20 -8.43 -16.92
CA THR A 119 -3.49 -7.71 -16.91
C THR A 119 -3.44 -6.47 -17.79
N SER A 120 -2.36 -5.68 -17.71
CA SER A 120 -2.20 -4.49 -18.57
C SER A 120 -2.10 -4.85 -20.06
N LYS A 121 -1.38 -5.92 -20.40
CA LYS A 121 -1.31 -6.41 -21.79
C LYS A 121 -2.69 -6.80 -22.32
N ILE A 122 -3.45 -7.59 -21.57
CA ILE A 122 -4.81 -8.03 -21.96
C ILE A 122 -5.74 -6.83 -22.15
N ASN A 123 -5.72 -5.87 -21.22
CA ASN A 123 -6.56 -4.68 -21.31
C ASN A 123 -6.22 -3.82 -22.53
N ASN A 124 -4.92 -3.63 -22.82
CA ASN A 124 -4.48 -2.88 -23.99
C ASN A 124 -4.85 -3.56 -25.30
N GLU A 125 -4.73 -4.90 -25.39
CA GLU A 125 -5.16 -5.67 -26.56
C GLU A 125 -6.67 -5.56 -26.79
N LYS A 126 -7.47 -5.63 -25.72
CA LYS A 126 -8.92 -5.44 -25.78
C LYS A 126 -9.31 -4.05 -26.27
N LEU A 127 -8.73 -2.99 -25.68
CA LEU A 127 -8.97 -1.60 -26.09
C LEU A 127 -8.58 -1.37 -27.55
N LEU A 128 -7.47 -1.95 -28.00
CA LEU A 128 -7.03 -1.84 -29.40
C LEU A 128 -8.00 -2.53 -30.36
N ALA A 129 -8.57 -3.67 -29.97
CA ALA A 129 -9.57 -4.38 -30.78
C ALA A 129 -10.88 -3.59 -30.88
N GLU A 130 -11.37 -3.04 -29.75
CA GLU A 130 -12.56 -2.19 -29.70
C GLU A 130 -12.38 -0.94 -30.57
N PHE A 131 -11.25 -0.25 -30.44
CA PHE A 131 -10.94 0.93 -31.26
C PHE A 131 -10.88 0.62 -32.76
N LYS A 132 -10.27 -0.52 -33.14
CA LYS A 132 -10.24 -0.94 -34.56
C LYS A 132 -11.64 -1.23 -35.11
N ALA A 133 -12.50 -1.86 -34.31
CA ALA A 133 -13.88 -2.15 -34.71
C ALA A 133 -14.68 -0.85 -34.92
N GLU A 134 -14.57 0.10 -33.97
CA GLU A 134 -15.24 1.40 -34.04
C GLU A 134 -14.81 2.21 -35.27
N VAL A 135 -13.50 2.29 -35.53
CA VAL A 135 -12.96 2.97 -36.72
C VAL A 135 -13.45 2.31 -38.02
N GLN A 136 -13.47 0.97 -38.06
CA GLN A 136 -13.93 0.24 -39.24
C GLN A 136 -15.43 0.45 -39.50
N GLU A 137 -16.26 0.44 -38.46
CA GLU A 137 -17.70 0.66 -38.56
C GLU A 137 -18.01 2.09 -39.00
N THR A 138 -17.36 3.08 -38.37
CA THR A 138 -17.51 4.51 -38.71
C THR A 138 -17.09 4.78 -40.15
N SER A 139 -15.96 4.19 -40.59
CA SER A 139 -15.48 4.32 -41.96
C SER A 139 -16.45 3.71 -42.98
N LYS A 140 -16.99 2.52 -42.70
CA LYS A 140 -18.00 1.88 -43.57
C LYS A 140 -19.26 2.72 -43.69
N ALA A 141 -19.76 3.27 -42.57
CA ALA A 141 -20.95 4.12 -42.57
C ALA A 141 -20.73 5.41 -43.38
N ASN A 142 -19.57 6.06 -43.19
CA ASN A 142 -19.20 7.27 -43.94
C ASN A 142 -19.07 6.99 -45.43
N PHE A 143 -18.44 5.88 -45.81
CA PHE A 143 -18.31 5.49 -47.21
C PHE A 143 -19.66 5.19 -47.87
N ALA A 144 -20.56 4.51 -47.15
CA ALA A 144 -21.92 4.25 -47.63
C ALA A 144 -22.69 5.56 -47.87
N LYS A 145 -22.62 6.49 -46.92
CA LYS A 145 -23.24 7.82 -47.05
C LYS A 145 -22.69 8.58 -48.26
N PHE A 146 -21.38 8.65 -48.39
CA PHE A 146 -20.72 9.31 -49.53
C PHE A 146 -21.11 8.69 -50.87
N LYS A 147 -21.20 7.35 -50.94
CA LYS A 147 -21.64 6.65 -52.14
C LYS A 147 -23.07 7.04 -52.54
N THR A 148 -23.99 7.12 -51.57
CA THR A 148 -25.37 7.55 -51.82
C THR A 148 -25.43 8.99 -52.33
N GLU A 149 -24.70 9.92 -51.70
CA GLU A 149 -24.62 11.32 -52.13
C GLU A 149 -24.09 11.44 -53.58
N ILE A 150 -23.05 10.67 -53.94
CA ILE A 150 -22.56 10.60 -55.32
C ILE A 150 -23.64 10.12 -56.28
N GLN A 151 -24.37 9.06 -55.94
CA GLN A 151 -25.42 8.53 -56.81
C GLN A 151 -26.56 9.53 -57.03
N GLU A 152 -26.95 10.27 -56.00
CA GLU A 152 -27.94 11.35 -56.10
C GLU A 152 -27.45 12.49 -57.00
N MET A 153 -26.19 12.91 -56.84
CA MET A 153 -25.58 13.93 -57.71
C MET A 153 -25.56 13.48 -59.18
N PHE A 154 -25.18 12.23 -59.45
CA PHE A 154 -25.22 11.68 -60.82
C PHE A 154 -26.63 11.71 -61.42
N LYS A 155 -27.65 11.34 -60.65
CA LYS A 155 -29.04 11.39 -61.11
C LYS A 155 -29.47 12.82 -61.46
N ILE A 156 -29.09 13.80 -60.64
CA ILE A 156 -29.38 15.22 -60.90
C ILE A 156 -28.68 15.68 -62.19
N ILE A 157 -27.41 15.32 -62.38
CA ILE A 157 -26.65 15.68 -63.59
C ILE A 157 -27.29 15.07 -64.83
N ASN A 158 -27.61 13.77 -64.82
CA ASN A 158 -28.24 13.10 -65.96
C ASN A 158 -29.57 13.75 -66.34
N ASN A 159 -30.44 14.03 -65.36
CA ASN A 159 -31.70 14.73 -65.61
C ASN A 159 -31.51 16.13 -66.24
N ARG A 160 -30.43 16.84 -65.87
CA ARG A 160 -30.09 18.14 -66.46
C ARG A 160 -29.60 18.00 -67.89
N VAL A 161 -28.75 17.00 -68.17
CA VAL A 161 -28.27 16.68 -69.53
C VAL A 161 -29.46 16.34 -70.43
N ASP A 162 -30.35 15.44 -70.01
CA ASP A 162 -31.57 15.09 -70.77
C ASP A 162 -32.48 16.31 -71.03
N GLY A 163 -32.48 17.28 -70.11
CA GLY A 163 -33.20 18.54 -70.27
C GLY A 163 -32.54 19.48 -71.28
N ILE A 164 -31.21 19.49 -71.36
CA ILE A 164 -30.45 20.26 -72.36
C ILE A 164 -30.65 19.64 -73.74
N ASP A 165 -30.52 18.32 -73.86
CA ASP A 165 -30.66 17.62 -75.14
C ASP A 165 -32.02 17.87 -75.79
N ARG A 166 -33.10 17.86 -75.00
CA ARG A 166 -34.45 18.22 -75.48
C ARG A 166 -34.52 19.66 -75.98
N LYS A 167 -33.93 20.62 -75.24
CA LYS A 167 -33.89 22.02 -75.66
C LYS A 167 -33.07 22.21 -76.94
N VAL A 168 -31.98 21.46 -77.09
CA VAL A 168 -31.16 21.48 -78.31
C VAL A 168 -31.98 20.96 -79.50
N ALA A 169 -32.66 19.82 -79.36
CA ALA A 169 -33.53 19.27 -80.41
C ALA A 169 -34.69 20.22 -80.80
N ASP A 170 -35.29 20.90 -79.82
CA ASP A 170 -36.33 21.92 -80.07
C ASP A 170 -35.75 23.12 -80.84
N LEU A 171 -34.54 23.55 -80.51
CA LEU A 171 -33.84 24.64 -81.22
C LEU A 171 -33.48 24.25 -82.65
N GLU A 172 -32.94 23.04 -82.86
CA GLU A 172 -32.65 22.49 -84.19
C GLU A 172 -33.90 22.48 -85.06
N THR A 173 -35.01 21.94 -84.55
CA THR A 173 -36.30 21.92 -85.26
C THR A 173 -36.80 23.33 -85.61
N ASN A 174 -36.64 24.29 -84.70
CA ASN A 174 -37.04 25.67 -84.93
C ASN A 174 -36.17 26.37 -85.97
N ILE A 175 -34.85 26.09 -85.98
CA ILE A 175 -33.92 26.60 -86.99
C ILE A 175 -34.28 26.04 -88.36
N ASP A 176 -34.51 24.72 -88.47
CA ASP A 176 -34.86 24.07 -89.74
C ASP A 176 -36.14 24.64 -90.36
N LYS A 177 -37.18 24.87 -89.54
CA LYS A 177 -38.41 25.54 -89.98
C LYS A 177 -38.15 26.93 -90.54
N LYS A 178 -37.42 27.77 -89.80
CA LYS A 178 -37.06 29.13 -90.25
C LYS A 178 -36.25 29.11 -91.54
N VAL A 179 -35.32 28.17 -91.68
CA VAL A 179 -34.53 27.99 -92.91
C VAL A 179 -35.43 27.59 -94.09
N ALA A 180 -36.38 26.69 -93.88
CA ALA A 180 -37.35 26.28 -94.91
C ALA A 180 -38.26 27.44 -95.35
N ASP A 181 -38.75 28.23 -94.40
CA ASP A 181 -39.55 29.43 -94.68
C ASP A 181 -38.76 30.46 -95.49
N LEU A 182 -37.51 30.72 -95.10
CA LEU A 182 -36.62 31.63 -95.83
C LEU A 182 -36.34 31.14 -97.25
N LYS A 183 -36.03 29.86 -97.45
CA LYS A 183 -35.84 29.27 -98.79
C LYS A 183 -37.08 29.47 -99.65
N THR A 184 -38.26 29.20 -99.11
CA THR A 184 -39.54 29.40 -99.82
C THR A 184 -39.75 30.86 -100.23
N ASN A 185 -39.42 31.81 -99.34
CA ASN A 185 -39.53 33.24 -99.63
C ASN A 185 -38.54 33.71 -100.70
N ILE A 186 -37.31 33.18 -100.69
CA ILE A 186 -36.31 33.44 -101.73
C ILE A 186 -36.81 32.95 -103.09
N TYR A 187 -37.25 31.69 -103.19
CA TYR A 187 -37.79 31.15 -104.44
C TYR A 187 -38.97 31.95 -104.99
N LYS A 188 -39.91 32.37 -104.12
CA LYS A 188 -41.02 33.24 -104.54
C LYS A 188 -40.50 34.56 -105.11
N LYS A 189 -39.55 35.20 -104.43
CA LYS A 189 -38.96 36.47 -104.87
C LYS A 189 -38.25 36.34 -106.22
N GLU A 190 -37.41 35.33 -106.40
CA GLU A 190 -36.72 35.05 -107.68
C GLU A 190 -37.72 34.81 -108.81
N TRP A 191 -38.78 34.05 -108.55
CA TRP A 191 -39.86 33.83 -109.53
C TRP A 191 -40.55 35.15 -109.94
N TYR A 192 -40.89 36.00 -108.96
CA TYR A 192 -41.45 37.33 -109.24
C TYR A 192 -40.51 38.19 -110.08
N GLU A 193 -39.21 38.22 -109.75
CA GLU A 193 -38.22 39.02 -110.47
C GLU A 193 -37.97 38.55 -111.90
N LEU A 194 -38.00 37.23 -112.15
CA LEU A 194 -37.79 36.64 -113.48
C LEU A 194 -39.00 36.73 -114.40
N PHE A 195 -40.23 36.59 -113.87
CA PHE A 195 -41.42 36.37 -114.69
C PHE A 195 -42.46 37.51 -114.65
N GLN A 196 -42.38 38.43 -113.69
CA GLN A 196 -43.36 39.54 -113.57
C GLN A 196 -42.79 40.94 -113.83
N LYS A 197 -41.48 41.09 -114.07
CA LYS A 197 -40.97 42.38 -114.55
C LYS A 197 -41.46 42.62 -115.98
N PRO A 198 -42.22 43.70 -116.26
CA PRO A 198 -42.57 44.05 -117.63
C PRO A 198 -41.29 44.29 -118.44
N LEU A 199 -41.24 43.75 -119.67
CA LEU A 199 -40.26 44.13 -120.68
C LEU A 199 -40.45 45.62 -120.95
N VAL A 200 -39.70 46.46 -120.26
CA VAL A 200 -39.59 47.87 -120.60
C VAL A 200 -38.62 47.94 -121.77
N GLU A 201 -39.18 47.96 -122.98
CA GLU A 201 -38.50 48.39 -124.22
C GLU A 201 -38.22 49.89 -124.20
#